data_AF-A0A2D6BMJ7-F1
#
_entry.id   AF-A0A2D6BMJ7-F1
#
_cell.length_a   1.000
_cell.length_b   1.000
_cell.length_c   1.000
_cell.angle_alpha   90.00
_cell.angle_beta   90.00
_cell.angle_gamma   90.00
#
_symmetry.space_group_name_H-M   'P 1'
#
loop_
_entity.id
_entity.type
_entity.pdbx_description
1 polymer ?
#
loop_
_entity_poly.entity_id
_entity_poly.type
_entity_poly.pdbx_seq_one_letter_code
_entity_poly.pdbx_strand_id
1 'polypeptide(L)' 'MAFTELNINSKQARENLRGRSARSATPTTDIDGTLVVGFDPDRFEELLDL' A
#
# COMPACT_ATOMS: atom_id res chain seq x y z
N MET A 1 9.53 5.48 -13.44
CA MET A 1 8.46 5.52 -12.43
C MET A 1 9.03 6.06 -11.13
N ALA A 2 8.33 6.97 -10.47
CA ALA A 2 8.70 7.45 -9.13
C ALA A 2 7.77 6.76 -8.12
N PHE A 3 8.32 6.12 -7.09
CA PHE A 3 7.54 5.58 -5.98
C PHE A 3 7.91 6.30 -4.69
N THR A 4 6.96 6.44 -3.79
CA THR A 4 7.19 6.97 -2.44
C THR A 4 6.93 5.83 -1.46
N GLU A 5 7.98 5.39 -0.78
CA GLU A 5 7.86 4.41 0.29
C GLU A 5 7.51 5.11 1.61
N LEU A 6 6.36 4.77 2.18
CA LEU A 6 5.93 5.31 3.47
C LEU A 6 6.24 4.30 4.58
N ASN A 7 7.10 4.68 5.52
CA ASN A 7 7.36 3.88 6.70
C ASN A 7 6.15 3.90 7.64
N ILE A 8 5.46 2.76 7.72
CA ILE A 8 4.28 2.56 8.57
C ILE A 8 4.58 2.53 10.08
N ASN A 9 5.83 2.73 10.52
CA ASN A 9 6.10 2.96 11.95
C ASN A 9 5.75 4.38 12.38
N SER A 10 5.67 5.33 11.45
CA SER A 10 5.22 6.70 11.74
C SER A 10 3.72 6.69 12.13
N LYS A 11 3.34 7.50 13.12
CA LYS A 11 1.95 7.59 13.59
C LYS A 11 1.01 8.04 12.47
N GLN A 12 1.43 9.03 11.68
CA GLN A 12 0.67 9.59 10.57
C GLN A 12 0.44 8.58 9.44
N ALA A 13 1.46 7.81 9.05
CA ALA A 13 1.28 6.74 8.07
C ALA A 13 0.31 5.68 8.57
N ARG A 14 0.39 5.28 9.86
CA ARG A 14 -0.55 4.30 10.45
C ARG A 14 -1.99 4.79 10.49
N GLU A 15 -2.22 6.07 10.78
CA GLU A 15 -3.56 6.65 10.81
C GLU A 15 -4.16 6.75 9.40
N ASN A 16 -3.36 7.15 8.41
CA ASN A 16 -3.77 7.16 7.00
C ASN A 16 -4.14 5.75 6.51
N LEU A 17 -3.32 4.75 6.85
CA LEU A 17 -3.53 3.36 6.48
C LEU A 17 -4.73 2.74 7.20
N ARG A 18 -4.92 3.01 8.50
CA ARG A 18 -6.11 2.57 9.26
C ARG A 18 -7.42 3.16 8.72
N GLY A 19 -7.38 4.40 8.24
CA GLY A 19 -8.55 5.03 7.60
C GLY A 19 -8.94 4.35 6.29
N ARG A 20 -8.04 3.60 5.66
CA ARG A 20 -8.24 2.98 4.34
C ARG A 20 -8.21 1.45 4.35
N SER A 21 -7.73 0.82 5.43
CA SER A 21 -7.64 -0.63 5.61
C SER A 21 -7.96 -1.02 7.05
N ALA A 22 -8.90 -1.94 7.23
CA ALA A 22 -9.27 -2.50 8.53
C ALA A 22 -8.19 -3.45 9.11
N ARG A 23 -7.19 -3.86 8.32
CA ARG A 23 -6.18 -4.87 8.72
C ARG A 23 -4.80 -4.21 8.88
N SER A 24 -4.51 -3.82 10.11
CA SER A 24 -3.26 -3.14 10.50
C SER A 24 -2.00 -4.02 10.49
N ALA A 25 -2.10 -5.32 10.22
CA ALA A 25 -1.01 -6.29 10.42
C ALA A 25 -0.30 -6.73 9.12
N THR A 26 -0.82 -6.33 7.95
CA THR A 26 -0.29 -6.76 6.66
C THR A 26 0.36 -5.57 5.94
N PRO A 27 1.55 -5.74 5.32
CA PRO A 27 2.11 -4.73 4.42
C PRO A 27 1.05 -4.27 3.42
N THR A 28 0.99 -2.98 3.10
CA THR A 28 0.03 -2.47 2.12
C THR A 28 0.73 -1.46 1.24
N THR A 29 0.57 -1.61 -0.07
CA THR A 29 1.11 -0.69 -1.07
C THR A 29 -0.03 0.07 -1.70
N ASP A 30 0.13 1.38 -1.84
CA ASP A 30 -0.79 2.23 -2.61
C ASP A 30 -0.21 2.42 -4.01
N ILE A 31 -0.96 2.02 -5.03
CA ILE A 31 -0.64 2.23 -6.44
C ILE A 31 -1.78 3.06 -7.04
N ASP A 32 -1.52 4.33 -7.32
CA ASP A 32 -2.46 5.30 -7.90
C ASP A 32 -3.85 5.34 -7.21
N GLY A 33 -3.87 5.21 -5.88
CA GLY A 33 -5.08 5.24 -5.05
C GLY A 33 -5.64 3.84 -4.73
N THR A 34 -5.14 2.79 -5.40
CA THR A 34 -5.51 1.39 -5.14
C THR A 34 -4.63 0.79 -4.07
N LEU A 35 -5.24 0.28 -3.00
CA LEU A 35 -4.51 -0.43 -1.95
C LEU A 35 -4.35 -1.92 -2.30
N VAL A 36 -3.10 -2.35 -2.44
CA VAL A 36 -2.70 -3.76 -2.53
C VAL A 36 -2.26 -4.22 -1.15
N VAL A 37 -3.00 -5.14 -0.55
CA VAL A 37 -2.71 -5.68 0.79
C VAL A 37 -1.86 -6.94 0.64
N GLY A 38 -0.68 -6.94 1.25
CA GLY A 38 0.32 -8.00 1.14
C GLY A 38 1.22 -7.80 -0.08
N PHE A 39 1.85 -8.89 -0.50
CA PHE A 39 2.59 -8.97 -1.76
C PHE A 39 1.83 -9.92 -2.69
N ASP A 40 1.21 -9.34 -3.72
CA ASP A 40 0.41 -10.06 -4.73
C ASP A 40 0.96 -9.70 -6.13
N PRO A 41 1.90 -10.49 -6.68
CA PRO A 41 2.64 -10.11 -7.88
C PRO A 41 1.73 -9.86 -9.10
N ASP A 42 0.69 -10.67 -9.29
CA ASP A 42 -0.25 -10.52 -10.41
C ASP A 42 -0.98 -9.17 -10.34
N ARG A 43 -1.37 -8.76 -9.12
CA ARG A 43 -2.03 -7.46 -8.92
C ARG A 43 -1.09 -6.28 -9.12
N PHE A 44 0.20 -6.44 -8.83
CA PHE A 44 1.22 -5.43 -9.10
C PHE A 44 1.47 -5.28 -10.60
N GLU A 45 1.60 -6.38 -11.33
CA GLU A 45 1.80 -6.35 -12.79
C GLU A 45 0.61 -5.67 -13.48
N GLU A 46 -0.62 -6.00 -13.08
CA GLU A 46 -1.84 -5.36 -13.60
C GLU A 46 -1.88 -3.84 -13.34
N LEU A 47 -1.56 -3.41 -12.12
CA LEU A 47 -1.66 -2.00 -11.73
C LEU A 47 -0.50 -1.14 -12.22
N LEU A 48 0.66 -1.74 -12.51
CA LEU A 48 1.84 -1.03 -13.00
C LEU A 48 2.02 -1.12 -14.52
N ASP A 49 1.14 -1.84 -15.22
CA ASP A 49 1.21 -2.08 -16.68
C ASP A 49 2.58 -2.64 -17.09
N LEU A 50 3.02 -3.69 -16.37
CA LEU A 50 4.32 -4.37 -16.53
C LEU A 50 4.25 -5.65 -17.35
#